data_AF-A0A6I1Q0A5-F1
#
_entry.id   AF-A0A6I1Q0A5-F1
#
_cell.length_a   1.000
_cell.length_b   1.000
_cell.length_c   1.000
_cell.angle_alpha   90.00
_cell.angle_beta   90.00
_cell.angle_gamma   90.00
#
_symmetry.space_group_name_H-M   'P 1'
#
loop_
_entity.id
_entity.type
_entity.pdbx_description
1 polymer ?
#
loop_
_entity_poly.entity_id
_entity_poly.type
_entity_poly.pdbx_seq_one_letter_code
_entity_poly.pdbx_strand_id
1 'polypeptide(L)'
;MRSASSKSGESARLTDAQIATEAARRLAWDSAVPPRAVRVKVAHGRITLSGELQSEAQRTAMLEDVTRLFGVTGIADRTVIKSA
;
A
#
# COMPACT_ATOMS: atom_id res chain seq x y z
N MET A 1 1.71 6.88 -33.04
CA MET A 1 2.08 7.58 -31.79
C MET A 1 1.61 6.72 -30.62
N ARG A 2 2.51 6.24 -29.77
CA ARG A 2 2.20 5.30 -28.68
C ARG A 2 1.88 6.08 -27.39
N SER A 3 0.76 5.69 -26.78
CA SER A 3 0.48 5.68 -25.34
C SER A 3 0.56 7.00 -24.56
N ALA A 4 -0.61 7.50 -24.14
CA ALA A 4 -0.93 7.77 -22.72
C ALA A 4 -2.33 8.41 -22.62
N SER A 5 -3.38 7.61 -22.83
CA SER A 5 -4.68 7.85 -22.20
C SER A 5 -4.49 7.50 -20.71
N SER A 6 -4.87 8.28 -19.69
CA SER A 6 -5.92 9.27 -19.59
C SER A 6 -5.58 10.19 -18.40
N LYS A 7 -5.43 11.49 -18.64
CA LYS A 7 -5.68 12.53 -17.62
C LYS A 7 -7.18 12.79 -17.65
N SER A 8 -7.91 12.36 -16.63
CA SER A 8 -9.31 12.74 -16.43
C SER A 8 -9.48 13.13 -14.96
N GLY A 9 -9.93 14.36 -14.73
CA GLY A 9 -9.98 14.95 -13.39
C GLY A 9 -10.99 14.27 -12.47
N GLU A 10 -10.65 14.23 -11.20
CA GLU A 10 -11.62 14.08 -10.11
C GLU A 10 -11.25 15.08 -9.00
N SER A 11 -12.25 15.83 -8.59
CA SER A 11 -12.29 16.77 -7.48
C SER A 11 -11.60 16.21 -6.22
N ALA A 12 -10.57 16.90 -5.71
CA ALA A 12 -9.95 16.69 -4.40
C ALA A 12 -9.71 15.21 -3.98
N ARG A 13 -9.42 14.30 -4.91
CA ARG A 13 -9.10 12.90 -4.63
C ARG A 13 -7.61 12.69 -4.76
N LEU A 14 -6.96 12.12 -3.74
CA LEU A 14 -5.55 11.75 -3.83
C LEU A 14 -5.36 10.79 -4.99
N THR A 15 -4.35 11.07 -5.82
CA THR A 15 -3.98 10.18 -6.93
C THR A 15 -3.41 8.86 -6.39
N ASP A 16 -3.53 7.79 -7.16
CA ASP A 16 -2.94 6.49 -6.80
C ASP A 16 -1.45 6.60 -6.47
N ALA A 17 -0.72 7.44 -7.19
CA ALA A 17 0.70 7.69 -6.94
C ALA A 17 0.97 8.39 -5.59
N GLN A 18 0.10 9.32 -5.19
CA GLN A 18 0.18 9.97 -3.88
C GLN A 18 -0.14 8.98 -2.76
N ILE A 19 -1.20 8.19 -2.91
CA ILE A 19 -1.57 7.14 -1.95
C ILE A 19 -0.43 6.12 -1.83
N ALA A 20 0.17 5.71 -2.94
CA ALA A 20 1.31 4.78 -2.94
C ALA A 20 2.52 5.35 -2.21
N THR A 21 2.82 6.64 -2.42
CA THR A 21 3.93 7.33 -1.77
C THR A 21 3.71 7.42 -0.27
N GLU A 22 2.51 7.83 0.15
CA GLU A 22 2.19 7.95 1.57
C GLU A 22 2.13 6.59 2.27
N ALA A 23 1.61 5.55 1.60
CA ALA A 23 1.63 4.19 2.12
C ALA A 23 3.05 3.66 2.30
N ALA A 24 3.92 3.83 1.30
CA ALA A 24 5.31 3.44 1.40
C ALA A 24 6.04 4.19 2.52
N ARG A 25 5.78 5.49 2.67
CA ARG A 25 6.33 6.32 3.74
C ARG A 25 5.86 5.86 5.11
N ARG A 26 4.56 5.60 5.28
CA ARG A 26 3.98 5.16 6.55
C ARG A 26 4.57 3.84 7.01
N LEU A 27 4.65 2.87 6.08
CA LEU A 27 5.26 1.57 6.35
C LEU A 27 6.76 1.65 6.61
N ALA A 28 7.47 2.60 5.99
CA ALA A 28 8.89 2.81 6.27
C ALA A 28 9.17 3.41 7.65
N TRP A 29 8.18 4.09 8.25
CA TRP A 29 8.27 4.61 9.61
C TRP A 29 7.85 3.61 10.68
N ASP A 30 7.10 2.58 10.31
CA ASP A 30 6.71 1.51 11.23
C ASP A 30 7.87 0.54 11.44
N SER A 31 8.46 0.58 12.63
CA SER A 31 9.55 -0.34 13.00
C SER A 31 9.11 -1.80 13.12
N ALA A 32 7.80 -2.06 13.21
CA ALA A 32 7.27 -3.42 13.18
C ALA A 32 7.36 -4.04 11.78
N VAL A 33 7.35 -3.23 10.72
CA VAL A 33 7.38 -3.72 9.32
C VAL A 33 8.80 -3.65 8.78
N PRO A 34 9.45 -4.80 8.46
CA PRO A 34 10.81 -4.77 7.97
C PRO A 34 10.93 -4.01 6.65
N PRO A 35 12.00 -3.21 6.47
CA PRO A 35 12.21 -2.48 5.22
C PRO A 35 12.33 -3.48 4.06
N ARG A 36 11.64 -3.19 2.95
CA ARG A 36 11.60 -4.02 1.74
C ARG A 36 10.92 -5.39 1.88
N ALA A 37 10.30 -5.71 3.02
CA ALA A 37 9.50 -6.92 3.16
C ALA A 37 8.18 -6.86 2.37
N VAL A 38 7.61 -5.66 2.24
CA VAL A 38 6.30 -5.44 1.62
C VAL A 38 6.43 -4.51 0.42
N ARG A 39 5.79 -4.91 -0.69
CA ARG A 39 5.58 -4.10 -1.88
C ARG A 39 4.14 -3.59 -1.91
N VAL A 40 4.01 -2.27 -2.08
CA VAL A 40 2.73 -1.57 -2.19
C VAL A 40 2.42 -1.30 -3.66
N LYS A 41 1.19 -1.59 -4.09
CA LYS A 41 0.63 -1.14 -5.37
C LYS A 41 -0.71 -0.47 -5.13
N VAL A 42 -1.02 0.59 -5.86
CA VAL A 42 -2.31 1.29 -5.75
C VAL A 42 -2.94 1.41 -7.12
N ALA A 43 -4.23 1.11 -7.20
CA ALA A 43 -5.03 1.29 -8.39
C ALA A 43 -6.46 1.69 -8.00
N HIS A 44 -6.93 2.83 -8.51
CA HIS A 44 -8.25 3.39 -8.22
C HIS A 44 -8.54 3.52 -6.71
N GLY A 45 -7.56 3.98 -5.95
CA GLY A 45 -7.62 4.11 -4.48
C GLY A 45 -7.57 2.79 -3.71
N ARG A 46 -7.47 1.63 -4.38
CA ARG A 46 -7.33 0.32 -3.73
C ARG A 46 -5.86 -0.02 -3.58
N ILE A 47 -5.44 -0.31 -2.36
CA ILE A 47 -4.08 -0.73 -2.03
C ILE A 47 -3.98 -2.26 -2.16
N THR A 48 -2.92 -2.74 -2.80
CA THR A 48 -2.53 -4.15 -2.82
C THR A 48 -1.16 -4.30 -2.18
N LEU A 49 -1.08 -5.11 -1.13
CA LEU A 49 0.14 -5.41 -0.39
C LEU A 49 0.60 -6.82 -0.73
N SER A 50 1.90 -7.00 -0.95
CA SER A 50 2.48 -8.28 -1.33
C SER A 50 3.90 -8.39 -0.81
N GLY A 51 4.33 -9.59 -0.45
CA GLY A 51 5.67 -9.81 0.10
C GLY A 51 5.68 -10.86 1.20
N GLU A 52 6.81 -10.98 1.87
CA GLU A 52 7.04 -11.99 2.90
C GLU A 52 7.29 -11.32 4.24
N LEU A 53 6.47 -11.65 5.23
CA LEU A 53 6.55 -11.17 6.61
C LEU A 53 7.11 -12.26 7.52
N GLN A 54 7.61 -11.87 8.69
CA GLN A 54 8.17 -12.79 9.69
C GLN A 54 7.15 -13.21 10.76
N SER A 55 6.09 -12.43 10.96
CA SER A 55 5.04 -12.76 11.94
C SER A 55 3.70 -12.08 11.61
N GLU A 56 2.61 -12.64 12.18
CA GLU A 56 1.26 -12.06 12.08
C GLU A 56 1.19 -10.64 12.67
N ALA A 57 2.01 -10.33 13.68
CA ALA A 57 2.06 -9.00 14.27
C ALA A 57 2.50 -7.94 13.24
N GLN A 58 3.48 -8.26 12.38
CA GLN A 58 3.91 -7.36 11.31
C GLN A 58 2.78 -7.15 10.28
N ARG A 59 2.02 -8.22 10.00
CA ARG A 59 0.89 -8.18 9.08
C ARG A 59 -0.21 -7.25 9.60
N THR A 60 -0.57 -7.38 10.87
CA THR A 60 -1.54 -6.52 11.52
C THR A 60 -1.08 -5.06 11.53
N ALA A 61 0.15 -4.78 11.96
CA ALA A 61 0.68 -3.41 12.00
C ALA A 61 0.67 -2.74 10.61
N MET A 62 1.14 -3.46 9.59
CA MET A 62 1.08 -3.03 8.19
C MET A 62 -0.35 -2.68 7.74
N LEU A 63 -1.32 -3.56 8.03
CA LEU A 63 -2.72 -3.34 7.63
C LEU A 63 -3.32 -2.13 8.33
N GLU A 64 -3.09 -1.97 9.63
CA GLU A 64 -3.59 -0.81 10.35
C GLU A 64 -3.02 0.50 9.79
N ASP A 65 -1.74 0.51 9.45
CA ASP A 65 -1.05 1.69 8.93
C ASP A 65 -1.59 2.12 7.57
N VAL A 66 -1.87 1.18 6.67
CA VAL A 66 -2.45 1.52 5.36
C VAL A 66 -3.95 1.81 5.42
N THR A 67 -4.68 1.24 6.37
CA THR A 67 -6.13 1.47 6.55
C THR A 67 -6.43 2.89 7.00
N ARG A 68 -5.49 3.51 7.71
CA ARG A 68 -5.62 4.88 8.21
C ARG A 68 -5.28 5.96 7.17
N LEU A 69 -4.91 5.58 5.95
CA LEU A 69 -4.54 6.55 4.89
C LEU A 69 -5.76 7.15 4.21
N PHE A 70 -5.70 8.46 3.96
CA PHE A 70 -6.74 9.17 3.22
C PHE A 70 -6.79 8.72 1.74
N GLY A 71 -8.00 8.62 1.20
CA GLY A 71 -8.22 8.22 -0.20
C GLY A 71 -8.19 6.72 -0.47
N VAL A 72 -7.93 5.89 0.55
CA VAL A 72 -7.99 4.44 0.43
C VAL A 72 -9.45 3.98 0.38
N THR A 73 -9.81 3.25 -0.68
CA THR A 73 -11.15 2.70 -0.89
C THR A 73 -11.24 1.22 -0.56
N GLY A 74 -10.10 0.55 -0.39
CA GLY A 74 -10.02 -0.85 0.01
C GLY A 74 -8.59 -1.36 0.02
N ILE A 75 -8.39 -2.50 0.68
CA ILE A 75 -7.08 -3.13 0.84
C ILE A 75 -7.19 -4.59 0.41
N ALA A 76 -6.26 -5.02 -0.44
CA ALA A 76 -6.05 -6.40 -0.82
C ALA A 76 -4.71 -6.86 -0.26
N ASP A 77 -4.76 -7.74 0.73
CA ASP A 77 -3.57 -8.32 1.31
C ASP A 77 -3.20 -9.64 0.63
N ARG A 78 -1.98 -9.71 0.11
CA ARG A 78 -1.36 -10.89 -0.51
C ARG A 78 0.01 -11.15 0.10
N THR A 79 0.24 -10.70 1.31
CA THR A 79 1.45 -11.03 2.06
C THR A 79 1.37 -12.47 2.56
N VAL A 80 2.53 -13.11 2.68
CA VAL A 80 2.66 -14.43 3.27
C VAL A 80 3.60 -14.33 4.47
N ILE A 81 3.36 -15.15 5.49
CA ILE A 81 4.24 -15.21 6.65
C ILE A 81 5.18 -16.38 6.47
N LYS A 82 6.48 -16.14 6.65
CA LYS A 82 7.48 -17.19 6.67
C LYS A 82 7.14 -18.18 7.77
N SER A 83 6.73 -19.36 7.37
CA SER A 83 6.71 -20.52 8.25
C SER A 83 8.17 -20.95 8.45
N ALA A 84 8.66 -20.85 9.68
CA ALA A 84 9.97 -21.37 10.06
C ALA A 84 9.97 -22.91 10.03
#